data_AF-A0A699PZX0-F1
#
_entry.id   AF-A0A699PZX0-F1
#
_cell.length_a   1.000
_cell.length_b   1.000
_cell.length_c   1.000
_cell.angle_alpha   90.00
_cell.angle_beta   90.00
_cell.angle_gamma   90.00
#
_symmetry.space_group_name_H-M   'P 1'
#
loop_
_entity.id
_entity.type
_entity.pdbx_description
1 polymer ?
#
loop_
_entity_poly.entity_id
_entity_poly.type
_entity_poly.pdbx_seq_one_letter_code
_entity_poly.pdbx_strand_id
1 'polypeptide(L)' 'MPFGLTNAPAEEHVEHLRLVLELLKKKKLYAKFSKCEFWLREVQFLWHMINGNGIHVDPSKIEVVKN' A
#
# COMPACT_ATOMS: atom_id res chain seq x y z
N MET A 1 -2.00 -13.95 -7.74
CA MET A 1 -2.91 -13.11 -6.93
C MET A 1 -2.61 -11.67 -7.30
N PRO A 2 -3.54 -10.89 -7.89
CA PRO A 2 -3.25 -9.54 -8.31
C PRO A 2 -3.42 -8.63 -7.10
N PHE A 3 -2.32 -8.31 -6.42
CA PHE A 3 -2.28 -7.16 -5.53
C PHE A 3 -2.34 -5.91 -6.44
N GLY A 4 -3.57 -5.47 -6.71
CA GLY A 4 -3.88 -4.35 -7.56
C GLY A 4 -3.37 -3.04 -6.95
N LEU A 5 -2.17 -2.65 -7.36
CA LEU A 5 -1.71 -1.26 -7.40
C LEU A 5 -2.29 -0.59 -8.63
N THR A 6 -3.60 -0.66 -8.75
CA THR A 6 -4.23 -0.37 -10.01
C THR A 6 -3.83 1.04 -10.42
N ASN A 7 -3.46 1.18 -11.68
CA ASN A 7 -3.42 2.45 -12.42
C ASN A 7 -4.86 3.01 -12.54
N ALA A 8 -5.66 2.82 -11.50
CA ALA A 8 -7.03 3.24 -11.39
C ALA A 8 -7.05 4.77 -11.34
N PRO A 9 -8.02 5.41 -12.01
CA PRO A 9 -8.21 6.85 -11.90
C PRO A 9 -8.24 7.26 -10.42
N ALA A 10 -7.69 8.43 -10.10
CA ALA A 10 -7.65 8.93 -8.73
C ALA A 10 -9.03 8.87 -8.03
N GLU A 11 -10.10 8.98 -8.81
CA GLU A 11 -11.50 8.84 -8.38
C GLU A 11 -11.84 7.46 -7.82
N GLU A 12 -11.42 6.38 -8.47
CA GLU A 12 -11.67 5.01 -7.98
C GLU A 12 -10.87 4.74 -6.69
N HIS A 13 -9.66 5.29 -6.57
CA HIS A 13 -8.87 5.19 -5.35
C HIS A 13 -9.53 5.91 -4.16
N VAL A 14 -10.17 7.05 -4.39
CA VAL A 14 -10.95 7.78 -3.37
C VAL A 14 -12.12 6.92 -2.87
N GLU A 15 -12.86 6.28 -3.78
CA GLU A 15 -13.98 5.42 -3.41
C GLU A 15 -13.54 4.19 -2.61
N HIS A 16 -12.45 3.54 -3.01
CA HIS A 16 -11.86 2.44 -2.24
C HIS A 16 -11.43 2.87 -0.83
N LEU A 17 -10.76 4.02 -0.72
CA LEU A 17 -10.37 4.58 0.58
C LEU A 17 -11.57 4.86 1.47
N ARG A 18 -12.63 5.43 0.90
CA ARG A 18 -13.88 5.69 1.62
C ARG A 18 -14.47 4.40 2.19
N LEU A 19 -14.60 3.36 1.37
CA LEU A 19 -15.14 2.06 1.79
C LEU A 19 -14.32 1.42 2.92
N VAL A 20 -12.98 1.45 2.79
CA VAL A 20 -12.07 0.89 3.81
C VAL A 20 -12.19 1.66 5.12
N LEU A 21 -12.19 3.00 5.07
CA LEU A 21 -12.31 3.84 6.27
C LEU A 21 -13.67 3.69 6.96
N GLU A 22 -14.76 3.60 6.20
CA GLU A 22 -16.10 3.33 6.73
C GLU A 22 -16.16 1.95 7.42
N LEU A 23 -15.56 0.92 6.82
CA LEU A 23 -15.47 -0.41 7.41
C LEU A 23 -14.66 -0.42 8.71
N LEU A 24 -13.50 0.23 8.72
CA LEU A 24 -12.67 0.38 9.93
C LEU A 24 -13.45 1.07 11.05
N LYS A 25 -14.15 2.17 10.74
CA LYS A 25 -15.00 2.89 11.69
C LYS A 25 -16.12 2.00 12.25
N LYS A 26 -16.83 1.25 11.39
CA LYS A 26 -17.89 0.32 11.81
C LYS A 26 -17.37 -0.78 12.75
N LYS A 27 -16.13 -1.23 12.54
CA LYS A 27 -15.46 -2.23 13.36
C LYS A 27 -14.74 -1.65 14.58
N LYS A 28 -14.80 -0.33 14.80
CA LYS A 28 -14.07 0.39 15.86
C LYS A 28 -12.55 0.15 15.82
N LEU A 29 -12.02 -0.01 14.61
CA LEU A 29 -10.58 -0.10 14.34
C LEU A 29 -10.10 1.28 13.88
N TYR A 30 -9.01 1.76 14.46
CA TYR A 30 -8.46 3.08 14.16
C TYR A 30 -7.05 2.93 13.63
N ALA A 31 -6.81 3.47 12.43
CA ALA A 31 -5.47 3.60 11.89
C ALA A 31 -4.77 4.80 12.54
N LYS A 32 -3.48 4.66 12.83
CA LYS A 32 -2.67 5.78 13.31
C LYS A 32 -2.30 6.66 12.11
N PHE A 33 -2.82 7.88 12.06
CA PHE A 33 -2.58 8.80 10.94
C PHE A 33 -1.08 9.00 10.64
N SER A 34 -0.23 9.04 11.67
CA SER A 34 1.24 9.17 11.51
C SER A 34 1.93 7.98 10.83
N LYS A 35 1.21 6.89 10.54
CA LYS A 35 1.70 5.70 9.83
C LYS A 35 0.97 5.47 8.51
N CYS A 36 0.03 6.34 8.17
CA CYS A 36 -0.74 6.24 6.94
C CYS A 36 -0.12 7.16 5.89
N GLU A 37 0.18 6.58 4.74
CA GLU A 37 0.69 7.30 3.58
C GLU A 37 -0.29 7.04 2.44
N PHE A 38 -0.58 8.07 1.65
CA PHE A 38 -1.57 8.00 0.59
C PHE A 38 -1.09 8.77 -0.65
N TRP A 39 -1.64 8.46 -1.83
CA TRP A 39 -1.26 9.07 -3.12
C TRP A 39 0.25 8.96 -3.45
N LEU A 40 0.90 7.90 -2.99
CA LEU A 40 2.29 7.60 -3.33
C LEU A 40 2.39 6.89 -4.69
N ARG A 41 3.46 7.16 -5.44
CA ARG A 41 3.78 6.47 -6.70
C ARG A 41 4.44 5.10 -6.46
N GLU A 42 5.04 4.94 -5.30
CA GLU A 42 5.73 3.75 -4.85
C GLU A 42 5.49 3.57 -3.35
N VAL A 43 5.23 2.34 -2.92
CA VAL A 43 4.96 2.02 -1.51
C VAL A 43 5.81 0.84 -1.10
N GLN A 44 6.34 0.88 0.12
CA GLN A 44 6.98 -0.28 0.73
C GLN A 44 5.93 -1.02 1.57
N PHE A 45 5.67 -2.29 1.24
CA PHE A 45 4.68 -3.10 1.94
C PHE A 45 5.20 -4.53 2.11
N LEU A 46 5.23 -5.00 3.37
CA LEU A 46 5.69 -6.35 3.73
C LEU A 46 7.06 -6.73 3.11
N TRP A 47 8.03 -5.82 3.12
CA TRP A 47 9.37 -6.01 2.52
C TRP A 47 9.40 -6.08 1.00
N HIS A 48 8.31 -5.73 0.36
CA HIS A 48 8.24 -5.52 -1.07
C HIS A 48 8.16 -4.03 -1.36
N MET A 49 8.88 -3.61 -2.39
CA MET A 49 8.70 -2.31 -3.01
C MET A 49 7.70 -2.47 -4.14
N ILE A 50 6.72 -1.60 -4.16
CA ILE A 50 5.53 -1.79 -4.94
C ILE A 50 5.27 -0.52 -5.74
N ASN A 51 5.29 -0.58 -7.07
CA ASN A 51 5.17 0.59 -7.96
C ASN A 51 4.43 0.26 -9.27
N GLY A 52 4.29 1.23 -10.18
CA GLY A 52 3.60 1.06 -11.47
C GLY A 52 4.21 0.01 -12.41
N ASN A 53 5.45 -0.42 -12.17
CA ASN A 53 6.12 -1.47 -12.94
C ASN A 53 5.90 -2.88 -12.35
N GLY A 54 5.31 -2.97 -11.15
CA GLY A 54 5.00 -4.22 -10.48
C GLY A 54 5.53 -4.29 -9.04
N ILE A 55 5.71 -5.52 -8.58
CA ILE A 55 6.17 -5.85 -7.22
C ILE A 55 7.64 -6.26 -7.30
N HIS A 56 8.49 -5.57 -6.56
CA HIS A 56 9.91 -5.83 -6.43
C HIS A 56 10.25 -6.18 -4.99
N VAL A 57 11.26 -7.03 -4.77
CA VAL A 57 11.80 -7.25 -3.41
C VAL A 57 12.62 -6.02 -3.03
N ASP A 58 12.49 -5.58 -1.78
CA ASP A 58 13.27 -4.47 -1.25
C ASP A 58 14.78 -4.76 -1.36
N PRO A 59 15.56 -3.92 -2.08
CA PRO A 59 17.00 -4.11 -2.25
C PRO A 59 17.75 -4.20 -0.92
N SER A 60 17.31 -3.46 0.10
CA SER A 60 17.94 -3.44 1.43
C SER A 60 17.87 -4.79 2.15
N LYS A 61 16.92 -5.66 1.77
CA LYS A 61 16.82 -7.03 2.31
C LYS A 61 17.65 -8.06 1.56
N ILE A 62 17.92 -7.81 0.28
CA ILE A 62 18.79 -8.68 -0.52
C ILE A 62 20.23 -8.59 -0.01
N GLU A 63 20.65 -7.41 0.46
CA GLU A 63 21.98 -7.20 1.03
C GLU A 63 22.22 -7.97 2.35
N VAL A 64 21.17 -8.21 3.14
CA VAL A 64 21.28 -8.95 4.42
C VAL A 64 21.56 -10.45 4.21
N VAL A 65 21.18 -11.01 3.06
CA VAL A 65 21.34 -12.44 2.76
C VAL A 65 22.65 -12.76 2.01
N LYS A 66 23.32 -11.73 1.46
CA LYS A 66 24.57 -11.90 0.70
C LYS A 66 25.84 -11.99 1.57
N ASN A 67 25.73 -11.91 2.90
CA ASN A 67 26.84 -12.06 3.85
C ASN A 67 26.72 -13.36 4.66
#